data_AF-A0A538DAD5-F1
#
_entry.id   AF-A0A538DAD5-F1
#
_cell.length_a   1.000
_cell.length_b   1.000
_cell.length_c   1.000
_cell.angle_alpha   90.00
_cell.angle_beta   90.00
_cell.angle_gamma   90.00
#
_symmetry.space_group_name_H-M   'P 1'
#
loop_
_entity.id
_entity.type
_entity.pdbx_description
1 polymer ?
#
loop_
_entity_poly.entity_id
_entity_poly.type
_entity_poly.pdbx_seq_one_letter_code
_entity_poly.pdbx_strand_id
1 'polypeptide(L)'
;MLAEARAYDELRTGFPAAVSHELRTPLARLLSLLESAALPGSDRDALLAQAREQVEEMSELVDDVLFLSELESGREVVALGATPALPVLEEVRGRLADSAERADVTIRIEGEPGTTLPLRRRMLQVVAENLAQNSIRYAGPGATLTLS
;
A
#
# COMPACT_ATOMS: atom_id res chain seq x y z
N MET A 1 -26.97 5.60 13.64
CA MET A 1 -27.41 4.18 13.65
C MET A 1 -27.97 3.67 12.32
N LEU A 2 -29.22 3.91 11.90
CA LEU A 2 -29.73 3.31 10.64
C LEU A 2 -29.08 3.87 9.35
N ALA A 3 -28.65 5.14 9.36
CA ALA A 3 -27.95 5.75 8.23
C ALA A 3 -26.49 5.28 8.11
N GLU A 4 -25.78 5.11 9.22
CA GLU A 4 -24.41 4.55 9.25
C GLU A 4 -24.39 3.10 8.77
N ALA A 5 -25.36 2.28 9.18
CA ALA A 5 -25.44 0.89 8.75
C ALA A 5 -25.69 0.76 7.23
N ARG A 6 -26.43 1.70 6.63
CA ARG A 6 -26.65 1.74 5.17
C ARG A 6 -25.42 2.23 4.40
N ALA A 7 -24.77 3.29 4.88
CA ALA A 7 -23.52 3.77 4.27
C ALA A 7 -22.42 2.69 4.31
N TYR A 8 -22.38 1.92 5.40
CA TYR A 8 -21.45 0.80 5.55
C TYR A 8 -21.77 -0.36 4.58
N ASP A 9 -23.06 -0.70 4.39
CA ASP A 9 -23.47 -1.78 3.47
C ASP A 9 -23.36 -1.37 1.98
N GLU A 10 -23.51 -0.07 1.67
CA GLU A 10 -23.23 0.51 0.36
C GLU A 10 -21.73 0.50 0.03
N LEU A 11 -20.87 0.83 1.00
CA LEU A 11 -19.42 0.65 0.86
C LEU A 11 -19.07 -0.83 0.65
N ARG A 12 -19.68 -1.75 1.42
CA ARG A 12 -19.45 -3.20 1.33
C ARG A 12 -19.80 -3.78 -0.04
N THR A 13 -20.92 -3.39 -0.62
CA THR A 13 -21.37 -3.87 -1.94
C THR A 13 -20.68 -3.15 -3.10
N GLY A 14 -20.31 -1.89 -2.91
CA GLY A 14 -19.58 -1.09 -3.90
C GLY A 14 -18.09 -1.40 -3.98
N PHE A 15 -17.47 -1.92 -2.91
CA PHE A 15 -16.03 -2.09 -2.81
C PHE A 15 -15.43 -3.07 -3.86
N PRO A 16 -15.98 -4.28 -4.10
CA PRO A 16 -15.46 -5.16 -5.14
C PRO A 16 -15.57 -4.55 -6.55
N ALA A 17 -16.64 -3.78 -6.79
CA ALA A 17 -16.83 -3.07 -8.04
C ALA A 17 -15.83 -1.91 -8.19
N ALA A 18 -15.62 -1.13 -7.13
CA ALA A 18 -14.65 -0.04 -7.09
C ALA A 18 -13.22 -0.53 -7.35
N VAL A 19 -12.81 -1.61 -6.67
CA VAL A 19 -11.51 -2.27 -6.88
C VAL A 19 -11.37 -2.76 -8.32
N SER A 20 -12.40 -3.38 -8.87
CA SER A 20 -12.39 -3.84 -10.27
C SER A 20 -12.22 -2.68 -11.25
N HIS A 21 -12.82 -1.52 -10.95
CA HIS A 21 -12.65 -0.30 -11.74
C HIS A 21 -11.25 0.30 -11.57
N GLU A 22 -10.71 0.32 -10.36
CA GLU A 22 -9.38 0.82 -10.07
C GLU A 22 -8.30 -0.06 -10.71
N LEU A 23 -8.45 -1.39 -10.70
CA LEU A 23 -7.54 -2.33 -11.37
C LEU A 23 -7.53 -2.22 -12.90
N ARG A 24 -8.65 -1.82 -13.53
CA ARG A 24 -8.70 -1.66 -15.00
C ARG A 24 -7.75 -0.58 -15.49
N THR A 25 -7.52 0.45 -14.70
CA THR A 25 -6.66 1.60 -15.07
C THR A 25 -5.19 1.22 -15.20
N PRO A 26 -4.50 0.68 -14.18
CA PRO A 26 -3.11 0.24 -14.30
C PRO A 26 -2.97 -0.92 -15.30
N LEU A 27 -3.99 -1.77 -15.46
CA LEU A 27 -3.98 -2.83 -16.47
C LEU A 27 -4.00 -2.27 -17.90
N ALA A 28 -4.82 -1.26 -18.18
CA ALA A 28 -4.85 -0.58 -19.48
C ALA A 28 -3.53 0.16 -19.76
N ARG A 29 -2.94 0.80 -18.74
CA ARG A 29 -1.62 1.44 -18.84
C ARG A 29 -0.53 0.42 -19.12
N LEU A 30 -0.54 -0.72 -18.43
CA LEU A 30 0.40 -1.82 -18.66
C LEU A 30 0.30 -2.34 -20.10
N LEU A 31 -0.91 -2.54 -20.63
CA LEU A 31 -1.10 -2.95 -22.02
C LEU A 31 -0.50 -1.94 -23.00
N SER A 32 -0.76 -0.64 -22.80
CA SER A 32 -0.21 0.44 -23.63
C SER A 32 1.33 0.50 -23.58
N LEU A 33 1.92 0.25 -22.41
CA LEU A 33 3.38 0.16 -22.26
C LEU A 33 3.97 -1.04 -23.02
N LEU A 34 3.30 -2.19 -22.99
CA LEU A 34 3.72 -3.38 -23.74
C LEU A 34 3.61 -3.17 -25.25
N GLU A 35 2.55 -2.53 -25.73
CA GLU A 35 2.39 -2.13 -27.14
C GLU A 35 3.50 -1.16 -27.57
N SER A 36 3.84 -0.19 -26.72
CA SER A 36 4.91 0.77 -26.98
C SER A 36 6.29 0.12 -27.01
N ALA A 37 6.55 -0.89 -26.16
CA ALA A 37 7.82 -1.62 -26.12
C ALA A 37 8.04 -2.51 -27.36
N ALA A 38 6.97 -2.85 -28.08
CA ALA A 38 7.03 -3.59 -29.34
C ALA A 38 7.44 -2.71 -30.54
N LEU A 39 7.42 -1.37 -30.40
CA LEU A 39 7.78 -0.45 -31.48
C LEU A 39 9.30 -0.35 -31.68
N PRO A 40 9.78 -0.18 -32.93
CA PRO A 40 11.20 0.05 -33.19
C PRO A 40 11.70 1.36 -32.55
N GLY A 41 12.88 1.31 -31.92
CA GLY A 41 13.48 2.49 -31.30
C GLY A 41 12.91 2.88 -29.93
N SER A 42 12.03 2.08 -29.34
CA SER A 42 11.52 2.28 -27.99
C SER A 42 12.63 2.18 -26.94
N ASP A 43 12.60 3.05 -25.93
CA ASP A 43 13.40 2.88 -24.71
C ASP A 43 12.77 1.79 -23.83
N ARG A 44 13.21 0.55 -24.03
CA ARG A 44 12.62 -0.63 -23.37
C ARG A 44 12.86 -0.63 -21.87
N ASP A 45 13.99 -0.13 -21.41
CA ASP A 45 14.33 -0.14 -19.99
C ASP A 45 13.42 0.84 -19.23
N ALA A 46 13.19 2.03 -19.79
CA ALA A 46 12.24 2.99 -19.23
C ALA A 46 10.79 2.46 -19.23
N LEU A 47 10.38 1.77 -20.30
CA LEU A 47 9.03 1.18 -20.39
C LEU A 47 8.85 0.00 -19.43
N LEU A 48 9.87 -0.83 -19.24
CA LEU A 48 9.86 -1.93 -18.27
C LEU A 48 9.79 -1.43 -16.83
N ALA A 49 10.48 -0.34 -16.51
CA ALA A 49 10.37 0.30 -15.20
C ALA A 49 8.93 0.78 -14.93
N GLN A 50 8.31 1.48 -15.88
CA GLN A 50 6.91 1.91 -15.75
C GLN A 50 5.94 0.73 -15.69
N ALA A 51 6.17 -0.33 -16.45
CA ALA A 51 5.35 -1.54 -16.41
C ALA A 51 5.41 -2.20 -15.04
N ARG A 52 6.60 -2.22 -14.42
CA ARG A 52 6.79 -2.72 -13.05
C ARG A 52 5.97 -1.91 -12.05
N GLU A 53 5.99 -0.59 -12.14
CA GLU A 53 5.18 0.28 -11.26
C GLU A 53 3.68 -0.03 -11.38
N GLN A 54 3.17 -0.31 -12.60
CA GLN A 54 1.75 -0.69 -12.77
C GLN A 54 1.41 -2.03 -12.10
N VAL A 55 2.35 -2.99 -12.13
CA VAL A 55 2.16 -4.30 -11.48
C VAL A 55 2.23 -4.16 -9.96
N GLU A 56 3.12 -3.33 -9.45
CA GLU A 56 3.22 -3.01 -8.02
C GLU A 56 1.92 -2.34 -7.53
N GLU A 57 1.39 -1.36 -8.26
CA GLU A 57 0.10 -0.70 -7.97
C GLU A 57 -1.08 -1.69 -7.96
N MET A 58 -1.15 -2.60 -8.93
CA MET A 58 -2.18 -3.65 -8.94
C MET A 58 -2.04 -4.63 -7.76
N SER A 59 -0.82 -4.91 -7.33
CA SER A 59 -0.55 -5.82 -6.22
C SER A 59 -0.98 -5.22 -4.89
N GLU A 60 -0.74 -3.91 -4.69
CA GLU A 60 -1.23 -3.14 -3.53
C GLU A 60 -2.76 -3.19 -3.44
N LEU A 61 -3.46 -2.94 -4.55
CA LEU A 61 -4.93 -3.00 -4.61
C LEU A 61 -5.47 -4.39 -4.24
N VAL A 62 -4.79 -5.47 -4.65
CA VAL A 62 -5.17 -6.86 -4.29
C VAL A 62 -4.94 -7.12 -2.80
N ASP A 63 -3.80 -6.69 -2.26
CA ASP A 63 -3.47 -6.84 -0.84
C ASP A 63 -4.50 -6.10 0.04
N ASP A 64 -4.91 -4.90 -0.35
CA ASP A 64 -5.94 -4.12 0.35
C ASP A 64 -7.31 -4.82 0.35
N VAL A 65 -7.69 -5.47 -0.75
CA VAL A 65 -8.94 -6.24 -0.86
C VAL A 65 -8.93 -7.46 0.05
N LEU A 66 -7.81 -8.19 0.05
CA LEU A 66 -7.64 -9.36 0.90
C LEU A 66 -7.68 -8.94 2.37
N PHE A 67 -7.02 -7.84 2.71
CA PHE A 67 -7.03 -7.29 4.06
C PHE A 67 -8.43 -6.87 4.52
N LEU A 68 -9.18 -6.15 3.68
CA LEU A 68 -10.55 -5.78 4.02
C LEU A 68 -11.45 -7.02 4.17
N SER A 69 -11.29 -8.01 3.29
CA SER A 69 -12.03 -9.27 3.37
C SER A 69 -11.74 -10.03 4.67
N GLU A 70 -10.49 -10.01 5.14
CA GLU A 70 -10.10 -10.56 6.44
C GLU A 70 -10.79 -9.83 7.60
N LEU A 71 -10.80 -8.48 7.58
CA LEU A 71 -11.47 -7.64 8.57
C LEU A 71 -12.99 -7.88 8.61
N GLU A 72 -13.65 -7.97 7.46
CA GLU A 72 -15.10 -8.15 7.34
C GLU A 72 -15.59 -9.55 7.75
N SER A 73 -14.74 -10.57 7.62
CA SER A 73 -15.12 -11.96 7.91
C SER A 73 -15.50 -12.23 9.37
N GLY A 74 -15.35 -11.24 10.26
CA GLY A 74 -15.80 -11.30 11.65
C GLY A 74 -15.11 -12.40 12.48
N ARG A 75 -14.09 -13.08 11.91
CA ARG A 75 -13.21 -13.99 12.64
C ARG A 75 -12.28 -13.18 13.51
N GLU A 76 -12.83 -12.67 14.60
CA GLU A 76 -12.08 -12.14 15.71
C GLU A 76 -10.99 -11.11 15.34
N VAL A 77 -11.40 -9.84 15.38
CA VAL A 77 -10.60 -8.77 16.00
C VAL A 77 -10.22 -9.13 17.47
N VAL A 78 -10.73 -10.24 18.02
CA VAL A 78 -10.59 -10.73 19.40
C VAL A 78 -9.20 -11.31 19.74
N ALA A 79 -8.26 -11.32 18.80
CA ALA A 79 -6.84 -11.42 19.14
C ALA A 79 -6.05 -10.37 18.35
N LEU A 80 -6.26 -9.10 18.72
CA LEU A 80 -5.25 -8.07 18.58
C LEU A 80 -3.97 -8.61 19.26
N GLY A 81 -3.11 -9.27 18.49
CA GLY A 81 -1.86 -9.81 19.00
C GLY A 81 -1.01 -8.71 19.63
N ALA A 82 0.02 -9.08 20.38
CA ALA A 82 0.95 -8.11 20.94
C ALA A 82 2.19 -8.07 20.03
N THR A 83 2.31 -7.02 19.20
CA THR A 83 3.43 -6.89 18.26
C THR A 83 4.39 -5.77 18.70
N PRO A 84 5.68 -6.06 18.94
CA PRO A 84 6.70 -5.02 19.10
C PRO A 84 6.76 -4.15 17.84
N ALA A 85 6.51 -2.85 17.99
CA ALA A 85 6.28 -1.96 16.85
C ALA A 85 7.57 -1.68 16.06
N LEU A 86 8.65 -1.30 16.74
CA LEU A 86 9.91 -0.87 16.12
C LEU A 86 10.48 -1.88 15.10
N PRO A 87 10.59 -3.20 15.40
CA PRO A 87 11.09 -4.15 14.42
C PRO A 87 10.26 -4.25 13.13
N VAL A 88 8.95 -3.98 13.21
CA VAL A 88 8.08 -3.97 12.03
C VAL A 88 8.28 -2.69 11.23
N LEU A 89 8.32 -1.54 11.91
CA LEU A 89 8.57 -0.26 11.25
C LEU A 89 9.94 -0.23 10.54
N GLU A 90 10.97 -0.81 11.15
CA GLU A 90 12.30 -0.93 10.54
C GLU A 90 12.30 -1.81 9.29
N GLU A 91 11.53 -2.91 9.30
CA GLU A 91 11.36 -3.75 8.12
C GLU A 91 10.67 -2.97 6.98
N VAL A 92 9.62 -2.21 7.30
CA VAL A 92 8.93 -1.35 6.34
C VAL A 92 9.86 -0.28 5.76
N ARG A 93 10.62 0.42 6.61
CA ARG A 93 11.63 1.39 6.18
C ARG A 93 12.65 0.75 5.23
N GLY A 94 13.11 -0.47 5.54
CA GLY A 94 14.04 -1.21 4.70
C GLY A 94 13.47 -1.53 3.32
N ARG A 95 12.21 -1.95 3.23
CA ARG A 95 11.55 -2.26 1.94
C ARG A 95 11.31 -1.02 1.08
N LEU A 96 11.03 0.12 1.71
CA LEU A 96 10.72 1.37 1.01
C LEU A 96 11.94 2.27 0.77
N ALA A 97 13.14 1.85 1.20
CA ALA A 97 14.35 2.67 1.13
C ALA A 97 14.65 3.19 -0.29
N ASP A 98 14.66 2.30 -1.29
CA ASP A 98 14.94 2.68 -2.68
C ASP A 98 13.89 3.64 -3.24
N SER A 99 12.60 3.43 -2.92
CA SER A 99 11.51 4.27 -3.39
C SER A 99 11.57 5.67 -2.75
N ALA A 100 11.86 5.72 -1.45
CA ALA A 100 12.05 6.96 -0.71
C ALA A 100 13.27 7.74 -1.21
N GLU A 101 14.39 7.07 -1.50
CA GLU A 101 15.58 7.68 -2.07
C GLU A 101 15.30 8.32 -3.43
N ARG A 102 14.62 7.59 -4.34
CA ARG A 102 14.25 8.13 -5.65
C ARG A 102 13.32 9.33 -5.57
N ALA A 103 12.47 9.38 -4.55
CA ALA A 103 11.53 10.48 -4.31
C ALA A 103 12.14 11.64 -3.50
N ASP A 104 13.40 11.54 -3.07
CA ASP A 104 14.05 12.48 -2.14
C ASP A 104 13.27 12.64 -0.81
N VAL A 105 12.78 11.54 -0.26
CA VAL A 105 12.04 11.49 1.01
C VAL A 105 12.85 10.73 2.06
N THR A 106 13.01 11.33 3.24
CA THR A 106 13.66 10.68 4.37
C THR A 106 12.63 9.97 5.26
N ILE A 107 12.81 8.68 5.53
CA ILE A 107 12.00 7.93 6.50
C ILE A 107 12.75 7.85 7.83
N ARG A 108 12.15 8.40 8.89
CA ARG A 108 12.62 8.31 10.27
C ARG A 108 11.67 7.44 11.08
N ILE A 109 12.24 6.64 11.98
CA ILE A 109 11.47 5.88 12.98
C ILE A 109 11.82 6.45 14.35
N GLU A 110 10.78 6.78 15.10
CA GLU A 110 10.85 7.18 16.50
C GLU A 110 9.99 6.22 17.31
N GLY A 111 10.28 6.06 18.61
CA GLY A 111 9.46 5.20 19.46
C GLY A 111 10.26 4.61 20.62
N GLU A 112 9.55 4.31 21.70
CA GLU A 112 10.17 3.67 22.87
C GLU A 112 10.50 2.20 22.58
N PRO A 113 11.73 1.73 22.91
CA PRO A 113 12.07 0.33 22.84
C PRO A 113 11.09 -0.54 23.64
N GLY A 114 10.53 -1.57 23.01
CA GLY A 114 9.57 -2.48 23.65
C GLY A 114 8.10 -2.07 23.55
N THR A 115 7.79 -0.90 22.94
CA THR A 115 6.40 -0.53 22.63
C THR A 115 5.73 -1.63 21.83
N THR A 116 4.64 -2.14 22.39
CA THR A 116 3.89 -3.25 21.82
C THR A 116 2.49 -2.77 21.49
N LEU A 117 2.10 -2.93 20.22
CA LEU A 117 0.77 -2.54 19.77
C LEU A 117 -0.17 -3.75 19.83
N PRO A 118 -1.44 -3.55 20.20
CA PRO A 118 -2.47 -4.58 20.14
C PRO A 118 -2.89 -4.74 18.68
N LEU A 119 -2.00 -5.28 17.85
CA LEU A 119 -2.17 -5.51 16.42
C LEU A 119 -1.39 -6.77 16.06
N ARG A 120 -1.89 -7.55 15.10
CA ARG A 120 -1.06 -8.61 14.49
C ARG A 120 0.04 -7.97 13.65
N ARG A 121 1.20 -8.63 13.57
CA ARG A 121 2.36 -8.15 12.81
C ARG A 121 2.02 -7.71 11.39
N ARG A 122 1.25 -8.52 10.65
CA ARG A 122 0.84 -8.21 9.27
C ARG A 122 0.00 -6.93 9.19
N MET A 123 -0.90 -6.69 10.14
CA MET A 123 -1.75 -5.49 10.14
C MET A 123 -0.91 -4.23 10.36
N LEU A 124 0.02 -4.28 11.32
CA LEU A 124 0.94 -3.16 11.56
C LEU A 124 1.81 -2.89 10.33
N GLN A 125 2.28 -3.95 9.67
CA GLN A 125 3.07 -3.83 8.45
C GLN A 125 2.27 -3.14 7.34
N VAL A 126 1.05 -3.60 7.04
CA VAL A 126 0.19 -3.03 5.99
C VAL A 126 -0.11 -1.55 6.27
N VAL A 127 -0.50 -1.21 7.50
CA VAL A 127 -0.78 0.18 7.88
C VAL A 127 0.46 1.05 7.71
N ALA A 128 1.62 0.59 8.19
CA ALA A 128 2.86 1.34 8.06
C ALA A 128 3.32 1.48 6.60
N GLU A 129 3.19 0.44 5.78
CA GLU A 129 3.51 0.45 4.35
C GLU A 129 2.60 1.44 3.60
N ASN A 130 1.29 1.35 3.77
CA ASN A 130 0.35 2.22 3.07
C ASN A 130 0.54 3.70 3.44
N LEU A 131 0.76 4.00 4.73
CA LEU A 131 1.03 5.38 5.16
C LEU A 131 2.38 5.88 4.63
N ALA A 132 3.42 5.04 4.64
CA ALA A 132 4.73 5.41 4.15
C ALA A 132 4.76 5.59 2.63
N GLN A 133 4.15 4.69 1.86
CA GLN A 133 4.01 4.81 0.41
C GLN A 133 3.23 6.06 0.01
N ASN A 134 2.12 6.35 0.69
CA ASN A 134 1.37 7.59 0.47
C ASN A 134 2.25 8.81 0.75
N SER A 135 3.04 8.78 1.83
CA SER A 135 3.93 9.89 2.14
C SER A 135 5.02 10.06 1.08
N ILE A 136 5.64 8.98 0.61
CA ILE A 136 6.63 9.01 -0.47
C ILE A 136 6.03 9.58 -1.76
N ARG A 137 4.80 9.16 -2.10
CA ARG A 137 4.11 9.57 -3.34
C ARG A 137 3.70 11.04 -3.33
N TYR A 138 3.32 11.60 -2.17
CA TYR A 138 2.63 12.89 -2.11
C TYR A 138 3.35 13.99 -1.29
N ALA A 139 4.36 13.68 -0.47
CA ALA A 139 5.02 14.68 0.38
C ALA A 139 5.95 15.63 -0.39
N GLY A 140 6.45 15.19 -1.54
CA GLY A 140 7.37 15.95 -2.39
C GLY A 140 8.85 15.84 -1.97
N PRO A 141 9.78 16.30 -2.84
CA PRO A 141 11.23 16.21 -2.58
C PRO A 141 11.67 16.98 -1.34
N GLY A 142 12.62 16.41 -0.59
CA GLY A 142 13.17 16.92 0.66
C GLY A 142 12.31 16.65 1.90
N ALA A 143 11.18 15.96 1.76
CA ALA A 143 10.28 15.71 2.88
C ALA A 143 10.84 14.68 3.87
N THR A 144 10.40 14.76 5.13
CA THR A 144 10.69 13.76 6.16
C THR A 144 9.39 13.15 6.68
N LEU A 145 9.26 11.83 6.52
CA LEU A 145 8.23 11.02 7.16
C LEU A 145 8.76 10.50 8.50
N THR A 146 8.05 10.74 9.59
CA THR A 146 8.33 10.11 10.89
C THR A 146 7.25 9.09 11.23
N LEU A 147 7.66 7.84 11.48
CA LEU A 147 6.82 6.79 12.05
C LEU A 147 7.11 6.69 13.56
N SER A 148 6.11 6.97 14.41
CA SER A 148 6.24 7.07 15.88
C SER A 148 5.21 6.26 16.63
#